data_AF-X1C593-F1
#
_entry.id   AF-X1C593-F1
#
_cell.length_a   1.000
_cell.length_b   1.000
_cell.length_c   1.000
_cell.angle_alpha   90.00
_cell.angle_beta   90.00
_cell.angle_gamma   90.00
#
_symmetry.space_group_name_H-M   'P 1'
#
loop_
_entity.id
_entity.type
_entity.pdbx_description
1 polymer ?
#
loop_
_entity_poly.entity_id
_entity_poly.type
_entity_poly.pdbx_seq_one_letter_code
_entity_poly.pdbx_strand_id
1 'polypeptide(L)' 'YQDPGGLRLGTSEVTRLGMGKSEMVDIAEFFKKILIDKADPKKVKQEVIEFKKNFQEIKYCFQTPNKAYEYLKFY' A
#
# COMPACT_ATOMS: atom_id res chain seq x y z
N TYR A 1 13.55 -23.50 -14.39
CA TYR A 1 12.71 -22.35 -14.78
C TYR A 1 11.92 -21.90 -13.56
N GLN A 2 12.56 -21.27 -12.58
CA GLN A 2 11.91 -20.81 -11.34
C GLN A 2 12.09 -19.31 -11.08
N ASP A 3 12.80 -18.60 -11.97
CA ASP A 3 13.10 -17.18 -11.82
C ASP A 3 12.47 -16.38 -12.97
N PRO A 4 11.18 -16.01 -12.86
CA PRO A 4 10.57 -15.13 -13.85
C PRO A 4 11.23 -13.75 -13.83
N GLY A 5 11.51 -13.18 -15.00
CA GLY A 5 12.18 -11.88 -15.12
C GLY A 5 11.28 -10.66 -14.92
N GLY A 6 10.02 -10.84 -14.53
CA GLY A 6 9.03 -9.77 -14.48
C GLY A 6 8.18 -9.79 -13.21
N LEU A 7 7.73 -8.60 -12.81
CA LEU A 7 6.82 -8.38 -11.68
C LEU A 7 5.57 -7.64 -12.17
N ARG A 8 4.38 -8.13 -11.78
CA ARG A 8 3.11 -7.46 -12.04
C ARG A 8 2.58 -6.85 -10.75
N LEU A 9 2.18 -5.58 -10.81
CA LEU A 9 1.58 -4.83 -9.70
C LEU A 9 0.12 -4.52 -10.02
N GLY A 10 -0.72 -4.36 -9.00
CA GLY A 10 -2.12 -3.98 -9.12
C GLY A 10 -2.49 -2.88 -8.14
N THR A 11 -3.31 -1.92 -8.58
CA THR A 11 -3.67 -0.74 -7.79
C THR A 11 -5.04 -0.85 -7.11
N SER A 12 -5.83 -1.89 -7.40
CA SER A 12 -7.23 -1.98 -6.98
C SER A 12 -7.42 -1.81 -5.47
N GLU A 13 -6.57 -2.43 -4.65
CA GLU A 13 -6.67 -2.34 -3.19
C GLU A 13 -6.30 -0.95 -2.67
N VAL A 14 -5.20 -0.37 -3.14
CA VAL A 14 -4.78 0.98 -2.71
C VAL A 14 -5.77 2.05 -3.16
N THR A 15 -6.37 1.89 -4.35
CA THR A 15 -7.47 2.74 -4.79
C THR A 15 -8.71 2.56 -3.93
N ARG A 16 -9.06 1.32 -3.54
CA ARG A 16 -10.17 1.05 -2.61
C ARG A 16 -9.98 1.75 -1.26
N LEU A 17 -8.74 1.98 -0.82
CA LEU A 17 -8.43 2.73 0.40
C LEU A 17 -8.40 4.26 0.23
N GLY A 18 -8.57 4.75 -1.01
CA GLY A 18 -8.59 6.18 -1.33
C GLY A 18 -7.28 6.76 -1.88
N MET A 19 -6.29 5.93 -2.19
CA MET A 19 -5.06 6.42 -2.85
C MET A 19 -5.34 6.77 -4.33
N GLY A 20 -4.94 7.98 -4.72
CA GLY A 20 -5.06 8.53 -6.06
C GLY A 20 -3.72 8.64 -6.78
N LYS A 21 -3.63 9.59 -7.72
CA LYS A 21 -2.45 9.75 -8.59
C LYS A 21 -1.20 10.22 -7.84
N SER A 22 -1.36 11.13 -6.88
CA SER A 22 -0.25 11.62 -6.03
C SER A 22 0.38 10.48 -5.24
N GLU A 23 -0.46 9.64 -4.62
CA GLU A 23 0.01 8.53 -3.80
C GLU A 23 0.74 7.46 -4.64
N MET A 24 0.38 7.30 -5.92
CA MET A 24 1.13 6.40 -6.81
C MET A 24 2.56 6.89 -7.06
N VAL A 25 2.80 8.21 -7.03
CA VAL A 25 4.16 8.77 -7.13
C VAL A 25 4.96 8.42 -5.88
N ASP A 26 4.37 8.55 -4.70
CA ASP A 26 5.02 8.16 -3.43
C ASP A 26 5.36 6.67 -3.40
N ILE A 27 4.43 5.81 -3.87
CA ILE A 27 4.66 4.37 -4.00
C ILE A 27 5.83 4.08 -4.96
N ALA A 28 5.90 4.77 -6.10
CA ALA A 28 7.01 4.62 -7.05
C ALA A 28 8.36 5.04 -6.43
N GLU A 29 8.37 6.11 -5.62
CA GLU A 29 9.56 6.56 -4.92
C GLU A 29 10.04 5.52 -3.88
N PHE A 30 9.12 4.83 -3.18
CA PHE A 30 9.50 3.72 -2.29
C PHE A 30 10.17 2.56 -3.05
N PHE A 31 9.66 2.21 -4.24
CA PHE A 31 10.32 1.21 -5.09
C PHE A 31 11.71 1.66 -5.53
N LYS A 32 11.84 2.90 -6.00
CA LYS A 32 13.11 3.47 -6.45
C LYS A 32 14.15 3.49 -5.31
N LYS A 33 13.78 3.91 -4.10
CA LYS A 33 14.67 3.91 -2.92
C LYS A 33 15.33 2.54 -2.68
N ILE A 34 14.56 1.46 -2.85
CA ILE A 34 15.08 0.10 -2.62
C ILE A 34 15.84 -0.41 -3.84
N LEU A 35 15.24 -0.31 -5.03
CA LEU A 35 15.75 -0.97 -6.24
C LEU A 35 16.93 -0.23 -6.85
N ILE A 36 16.91 1.10 -6.84
CA ILE A 36 17.92 1.97 -7.46
C ILE A 36 18.88 2.48 -6.39
N ASP A 37 18.36 3.15 -5.35
CA ASP A 37 19.19 3.84 -4.36
C ASP A 37 19.79 2.89 -3.31
N LYS A 38 19.41 1.60 -3.35
CA LYS A 38 19.88 0.53 -2.45
C LYS A 38 19.73 0.87 -0.96
N ALA A 39 18.70 1.64 -0.61
CA ALA A 39 18.38 1.97 0.77
C ALA A 39 18.00 0.70 1.56
N ASP A 40 18.27 0.72 2.87
CA ASP A 40 17.91 -0.39 3.77
C ASP A 40 16.39 -0.63 3.74
N PRO A 41 15.92 -1.82 3.31
CA PRO A 41 14.48 -2.14 3.29
C PRO A 41 13.81 -1.99 4.65
N LYS A 42 14.53 -2.14 5.77
CA LYS A 42 13.97 -1.97 7.11
C LYS A 42 13.58 -0.52 7.39
N LYS A 43 14.35 0.45 6.86
CA LYS A 43 14.05 1.88 6.99
C LYS A 43 12.85 2.26 6.11
N VAL A 44 12.89 1.85 4.83
CA VAL A 44 11.79 2.12 3.89
C VAL A 44 10.49 1.48 4.36
N LYS A 45 10.55 0.30 4.99
CA LYS A 45 9.38 -0.34 5.62
C LYS A 45 8.70 0.58 6.64
N GLN A 46 9.45 1.31 7.48
CA GLN A 46 8.85 2.21 8.46
C GLN A 46 8.15 3.39 7.78
N GLU A 47 8.76 3.96 6.74
CA GLU A 47 8.16 5.03 5.93
C GLU A 47 6.85 4.57 5.28
N VAL A 48 6.82 3.36 4.70
CA VAL A 48 5.62 2.77 4.09
C VAL A 48 4.53 2.53 5.14
N ILE A 49 4.90 2.06 6.34
CA ILE A 49 3.94 1.89 7.44
C ILE A 49 3.31 3.23 7.81
N GLU A 50 4.12 4.28 7.97
CA GLU A 50 3.64 5.62 8.32
C GLU A 50 2.72 6.17 7.23
N PHE A 51 3.13 6.07 5.98
CA PHE A 51 2.32 6.45 4.83
C PHE A 51 0.95 5.75 4.81
N LYS A 52 0.93 4.42 5.04
CA LYS A 52 -0.31 3.62 5.03
C LYS A 52 -1.27 3.97 6.18
N LYS A 53 -0.79 4.52 7.31
CA LYS A 53 -1.66 4.86 8.46
C LYS A 53 -2.77 5.85 8.11
N ASN A 54 -2.56 6.68 7.09
CA ASN A 54 -3.57 7.64 6.63
C ASN A 54 -4.68 7.01 5.77
N PHE A 55 -4.54 5.73 5.39
CA PHE A 55 -5.43 5.02 4.47
C PHE A 55 -6.00 3.76 5.14
N GLN A 56 -6.91 3.95 6.10
CA GLN A 56 -7.54 2.87 6.90
C GLN A 56 -9.03 2.68 6.61
N GLU A 57 -9.56 3.41 5.65
CA GLU A 57 -10.99 3.43 5.33
C GLU A 57 -11.25 2.91 3.91
N ILE A 58 -12.31 2.14 3.77
CA ILE A 58 -12.86 1.70 2.49
C ILE A 58 -13.58 2.90 1.85
N LYS A 59 -13.18 3.22 0.62
CA LYS A 59 -13.83 4.18 -0.26
C LYS A 59 -14.65 3.44 -1.33
N TYR A 60 -15.51 4.18 -2.03
CA TYR A 60 -16.40 3.66 -3.07
C TYR A 60 -17.38 2.56 -2.59
N CYS A 61 -17.81 2.64 -1.32
CA CYS A 61 -18.82 1.78 -0.73
C CYS A 61 -19.88 2.59 0.04
N PHE A 62 -21.08 2.02 0.19
CA PHE A 62 -22.19 2.69 0.89
C PHE A 62 -22.22 2.47 2.41
N GLN A 63 -21.43 1.53 2.94
CA GLN A 63 -21.51 1.09 4.34
C GLN A 63 -20.67 1.96 5.29
N THR A 64 -21.19 2.17 6.50
CA THR A 64 -20.53 2.86 7.63
C THR A 64 -20.74 2.04 8.91
N PRO A 65 -19.71 1.81 9.76
CA PRO A 65 -18.33 2.29 9.63
C PRO A 65 -17.58 1.56 8.50
N ASN A 66 -16.71 2.30 7.82
CA ASN A 66 -15.99 1.84 6.63
C ASN A 66 -14.52 1.47 6.96
N LYS A 67 -14.22 0.94 8.15
CA LYS A 67 -12.84 0.56 8.48
C LYS A 67 -12.38 -0.64 7.66
N ALA A 68 -11.26 -0.52 6.96
CA ALA A 68 -10.82 -1.51 5.98
C ALA A 68 -10.29 -2.83 6.57
N TYR A 69 -9.73 -2.79 7.78
CA TYR A 69 -9.05 -3.91 8.42
C TYR A 69 -9.52 -4.15 9.85
N GLU A 70 -10.75 -3.73 10.17
CA GLU A 70 -11.32 -3.96 11.50
C GLU A 70 -11.53 -5.46 11.73
N TYR A 71 -10.97 -5.98 12.83
CA TYR A 71 -11.14 -7.36 13.24
C TYR A 71 -12.35 -7.49 14.15
N LEU A 72 -13.37 -8.24 13.71
CA LEU A 72 -14.56 -8.51 14.50
C LEU A 72 -14.39 -9.82 15.27
N LYS A 73 -14.34 -9.75 16.59
CA LYS A 73 -14.44 -10.93 17.47
C LYS A 73 -15.88 -11.18 17.82
N PHE A 74 -16.35 -12.40 17.58
CA PHE A 74 -17.72 -12.79 17.87
C PHE A 74 -17.86 -13.60 19.18
N TYR A 75 -16.75 -13.86 19.88
CA TYR A 75 -16.68 -14.55 21.17
C TYR A 75 -15.28 -14.36 21.79
#